data_AF-A0AAU0YZD7-F1
#
_entry.id   AF-A0AAU0YZD7-F1
#
_cell.length_a   1.000
_cell.length_b   1.000
_cell.length_c   1.000
_cell.angle_alpha   90.00
_cell.angle_beta   90.00
_cell.angle_gamma   90.00
#
_symmetry.space_group_name_H-M   'P 1'
#
loop_
_entity.id
_entity.type
_entity.pdbx_description
1 polymer ?
#
loop_
_entity_poly.entity_id
_entity_poly.type
_entity_poly.pdbx_seq_one_letter_code
_entity_poly.pdbx_strand_id
1 'polypeptide(L)'
;MPVSATSTDKLRAAMPRLLAGEPLHTDGALTKENLAREAQLSHATVHRAQHILAEWDAKVTRPVLRTPGEVQRDETITDLRKKLRKAREQATEQQGKLEALATVTANLYAENLTLKKRLGRKGVAILPTHEHE
;
A
#
# COMPACT_ATOMS: atom_id res chain seq x y z
N MET A 1 34.66 29.52 0.78
CA MET A 1 35.61 28.39 0.78
C MET A 1 35.42 27.57 -0.49
N PRO A 2 36.48 27.27 -1.25
CA PRO A 2 36.39 26.39 -2.41
C PRO A 2 36.06 24.95 -1.97
N VAL A 3 35.25 24.26 -2.77
CA VAL A 3 34.99 22.83 -2.61
C VAL A 3 36.22 22.01 -3.01
N SER A 4 36.46 20.88 -2.32
CA SER A 4 37.57 20.00 -2.65
C SER A 4 37.39 19.37 -4.04
N ALA A 5 38.50 19.09 -4.74
CA ALA A 5 38.48 18.42 -6.04
C ALA A 5 37.71 17.08 -5.97
N THR A 6 37.94 16.30 -4.92
CA THR A 6 37.23 15.02 -4.68
C THR A 6 35.71 15.18 -4.59
N SER A 7 35.22 16.25 -3.97
CA SER A 7 33.76 16.51 -3.90
C SER A 7 33.20 16.86 -5.27
N THR A 8 33.97 17.58 -6.07
CA THR A 8 33.60 17.96 -7.44
C THR A 8 33.53 16.74 -8.34
N ASP A 9 34.50 15.82 -8.25
CA ASP A 9 34.52 14.59 -9.03
C ASP A 9 33.36 13.67 -8.67
N LYS A 10 33.03 13.53 -7.37
CA LYS A 10 31.85 12.78 -6.92
C LYS A 10 30.56 13.33 -7.50
N LEU A 11 30.39 14.66 -7.53
CA LEU A 11 29.22 15.29 -8.14
C LEU A 11 29.17 15.08 -9.65
N ARG A 12 30.32 15.18 -10.33
CA ARG A 12 30.42 14.95 -11.77
C ARG A 12 30.14 13.49 -12.15
N ALA A 13 30.49 12.54 -11.29
CA ALA A 13 30.17 11.12 -11.48
C ALA A 13 28.70 10.79 -11.18
N ALA A 14 28.10 11.44 -10.16
CA ALA A 14 26.69 11.26 -9.80
C ALA A 14 25.73 11.86 -10.84
N MET A 15 26.09 13.00 -11.43
CA MET A 15 25.27 13.73 -12.39
C MET A 15 24.80 12.90 -13.60
N PRO A 16 25.67 12.21 -14.36
CA PRO A 16 25.23 11.40 -15.50
C PRO A 16 24.37 10.20 -15.08
N ARG A 17 24.60 9.60 -13.91
CA ARG A 17 23.78 8.49 -13.40
C ARG A 17 22.35 8.93 -13.14
N LEU A 18 22.17 10.08 -12.47
CA LEU A 18 20.86 10.66 -12.25
C LEU A 18 20.17 11.06 -13.55
N LEU A 19 20.90 11.72 -14.47
CA LEU A 19 20.34 12.13 -15.76
C LEU A 19 19.98 10.94 -16.66
N ALA A 20 20.69 9.81 -16.53
CA ALA A 20 20.38 8.57 -17.24
C ALA A 20 19.23 7.76 -16.60
N GLY A 21 18.79 8.12 -15.40
CA GLY A 21 17.75 7.39 -14.68
C GLY A 21 18.25 6.10 -14.01
N GLU A 22 19.56 5.96 -13.79
CA GLU A 22 20.21 4.82 -13.14
C GLU A 22 20.80 5.23 -11.76
N PRO A 23 19.96 5.68 -10.80
CA PRO A 23 20.43 6.10 -9.48
C PRO A 23 20.91 4.91 -8.63
N LEU A 24 21.97 5.11 -7.85
CA LEU A 24 22.48 4.08 -6.92
C LEU A 24 22.05 4.32 -5.47
N HIS A 25 21.85 5.59 -5.08
CA HIS A 25 21.59 5.96 -3.68
C HIS A 25 20.33 6.82 -3.51
N THR A 26 19.53 6.98 -4.57
CA THR A 26 18.37 7.87 -4.59
C THR A 26 17.19 7.27 -5.35
N ASP A 27 16.04 7.92 -5.28
CA ASP A 27 14.81 7.57 -6.01
C ASP A 27 14.83 8.02 -7.49
N GLY A 28 15.93 8.61 -7.95
CA GLY A 28 16.12 9.03 -9.35
C GLY A 28 15.47 10.35 -9.72
N ALA A 29 14.82 11.06 -8.78
CA ALA A 29 14.27 12.37 -9.11
C ALA A 29 15.39 13.40 -9.35
N LEU A 30 15.25 14.23 -10.37
CA LEU A 30 16.26 15.22 -10.79
C LEU A 30 16.22 16.48 -9.90
N THR A 31 16.49 16.29 -8.61
CA THR A 31 16.56 17.37 -7.61
C THR A 31 18.00 17.60 -7.15
N LYS A 32 18.30 18.82 -6.68
CA LYS A 32 19.61 19.16 -6.10
C LYS A 32 19.91 18.35 -4.83
N GLU A 33 18.87 17.99 -4.09
CA GLU A 33 18.98 17.12 -2.91
C GLU A 33 19.39 15.69 -3.28
N ASN A 34 18.78 15.14 -4.32
CA ASN A 34 19.16 13.83 -4.83
C ASN A 34 20.56 13.84 -5.45
N LEU A 35 20.97 14.91 -6.14
CA LEU A 35 22.36 15.04 -6.58
C LEU A 35 23.35 14.97 -5.40
N ALA A 36 23.04 15.61 -4.28
CA ALA A 36 23.86 15.54 -3.07
C ALA A 36 23.90 14.12 -2.48
N ARG A 37 22.73 13.49 -2.34
CA ARG A 37 22.60 12.13 -1.80
C ARG A 37 23.28 11.08 -2.69
N GLU A 38 23.13 11.20 -4.01
CA GLU A 38 23.77 10.33 -5.01
C GLU A 38 25.30 10.46 -5.03
N ALA A 39 25.80 11.68 -4.81
CA ALA A 39 27.24 11.94 -4.64
C ALA A 39 27.77 11.61 -3.23
N GLN A 40 26.88 11.22 -2.30
CA GLN A 40 27.19 11.01 -0.89
C GLN A 40 27.84 12.24 -0.22
N LEU A 41 27.34 13.42 -0.55
CA LEU A 41 27.82 14.69 -0.01
C LEU A 41 26.70 15.41 0.75
N SER A 42 27.10 16.27 1.68
CA SER A 42 26.14 17.14 2.35
C SER A 42 25.63 18.22 1.40
N HIS A 43 24.38 18.63 1.60
CA HIS A 43 23.75 19.69 0.82
C HIS A 43 24.57 20.99 0.82
N ALA A 44 25.21 21.32 1.95
CA ALA A 44 26.09 22.49 2.09
C ALA A 44 27.30 22.43 1.14
N THR A 45 27.88 21.25 0.91
CA THR A 45 29.00 21.09 -0.02
C THR A 45 28.55 21.28 -1.46
N VAL A 46 27.37 20.77 -1.82
CA VAL A 46 26.79 20.95 -3.17
C VAL A 46 26.45 22.42 -3.43
N HIS A 47 25.86 23.12 -2.46
CA HIS A 47 25.57 24.54 -2.58
C HIS A 47 26.82 25.43 -2.77
N ARG A 48 27.97 24.98 -2.25
CA ARG A 48 29.26 25.64 -2.48
C ARG A 48 29.86 25.33 -3.85
N ALA A 49 29.49 24.22 -4.48
CA ALA A 49 29.89 23.82 -5.83
C ALA A 49 29.04 24.51 -6.91
N GLN A 50 28.98 25.84 -6.88
CA GLN A 50 28.10 26.65 -7.76
C GLN A 50 28.31 26.37 -9.25
N HIS A 51 29.54 26.09 -9.68
CA HIS A 51 29.84 25.77 -11.08
C HIS A 51 29.17 24.46 -11.53
N ILE A 52 29.21 23.40 -10.71
CA ILE A 52 28.51 22.14 -10.99
C ILE A 52 27.00 22.32 -10.93
N LEU A 53 26.51 23.15 -10.00
CA LEU A 53 25.07 23.46 -9.95
C LEU A 53 24.60 24.24 -11.18
N ALA A 54 25.43 25.12 -11.74
CA ALA A 54 25.13 25.79 -13.00
C ALA A 54 25.12 24.80 -14.18
N GLU A 55 26.07 23.86 -14.25
CA GLU A 55 26.05 22.76 -15.23
C GLU A 55 24.82 21.87 -15.07
N TRP A 56 24.44 21.56 -13.83
CA TRP A 56 23.22 20.82 -13.51
C TRP A 56 21.98 21.57 -13.97
N ASP A 57 21.84 22.84 -13.58
CA ASP A 57 20.69 23.67 -13.94
C ASP A 57 20.60 23.87 -15.47
N ALA A 58 21.72 23.90 -16.18
CA ALA A 58 21.82 23.92 -17.65
C ALA A 58 21.39 22.60 -18.33
N LYS A 59 21.61 21.46 -17.65
CA LYS A 59 21.16 20.13 -18.13
C LYS A 59 19.72 19.82 -17.75
N VAL A 60 19.26 20.43 -16.65
CA VAL A 60 17.91 20.29 -16.08
C VAL A 60 17.02 21.49 -16.50
N THR A 61 17.41 22.32 -17.48
CA THR A 61 16.71 23.55 -17.94
C THR A 61 15.37 23.31 -18.64
N ARG A 62 14.61 22.31 -18.22
CA ARG A 62 13.16 22.38 -18.28
C ARG A 62 12.70 22.48 -16.83
N PRO A 63 12.05 23.60 -16.42
CA PRO A 63 11.51 23.69 -15.07
C PRO A 63 10.71 22.42 -14.83
N VAL A 64 11.00 21.71 -13.74
CA VAL A 64 10.34 20.45 -13.38
C VAL A 64 8.89 20.78 -12.97
N LEU A 65 8.07 21.17 -13.94
CA LEU A 65 6.72 20.67 -14.05
C LEU A 65 6.90 19.16 -14.02
N ARG A 66 6.40 18.52 -12.96
CA ARG A 66 6.49 17.08 -12.68
C ARG A 66 6.78 16.28 -13.95
N THR A 67 7.88 15.52 -13.94
CA THR A 67 8.20 14.70 -15.10
C THR A 67 7.00 13.79 -15.42
N PRO A 68 6.70 13.48 -16.68
CA PRO A 68 5.57 12.61 -17.03
C PRO A 68 5.57 11.27 -16.26
N GLY A 69 6.76 10.76 -15.92
CA GLY A 69 6.91 9.58 -15.06
C GLY A 69 6.46 9.79 -13.61
N GLU A 70 6.69 10.97 -13.01
CA GLU A 70 6.20 11.30 -11.66
C GLU A 70 4.68 11.44 -11.64
N VAL A 71 4.10 12.07 -12.66
CA VAL A 71 2.63 12.16 -12.79
C VAL A 71 2.03 10.76 -12.93
N GLN A 72 2.60 9.92 -13.79
CA GLN A 72 2.14 8.54 -13.97
C GLN A 72 2.25 7.71 -12.69
N ARG A 73 3.33 7.89 -11.91
CA ARG A 73 3.49 7.23 -10.61
C ARG A 73 2.45 7.71 -9.60
N ASP A 74 2.21 9.01 -9.50
CA ASP A 74 1.19 9.56 -8.60
C ASP A 74 -0.22 9.09 -8.98
N GLU A 75 -0.54 9.04 -10.27
CA GLU A 75 -1.79 8.47 -10.79
C GLU A 75 -1.90 6.99 -10.45
N THR A 76 -0.80 6.23 -10.59
CA THR A 76 -0.78 4.81 -10.21
C THR A 76 -0.96 4.64 -8.71
N ILE A 77 -0.32 5.45 -7.87
CA ILE A 77 -0.46 5.42 -6.41
C ILE A 77 -1.90 5.75 -6.00
N THR A 78 -2.51 6.76 -6.63
CA THR A 78 -3.90 7.14 -6.33
C THR A 78 -4.89 6.06 -6.76
N ASP A 79 -4.71 5.45 -7.93
CA ASP A 79 -5.52 4.32 -8.39
C ASP A 79 -5.36 3.09 -7.47
N LEU A 80 -4.13 2.73 -7.12
CA LEU A 80 -3.86 1.61 -6.20
C LEU A 80 -4.46 1.86 -4.82
N ARG A 81 -4.39 3.08 -4.29
CA ARG A 81 -5.05 3.45 -3.03
C ARG A 81 -6.57 3.31 -3.11
N LYS A 82 -7.18 3.69 -4.24
CA LYS A 82 -8.60 3.52 -4.48
C LYS A 82 -8.99 2.04 -4.54
N LYS A 83 -8.22 1.22 -5.26
CA LYS A 83 -8.42 -0.24 -5.32
C LYS A 83 -8.29 -0.89 -3.96
N LEU A 84 -7.26 -0.51 -3.18
CA LEU A 84 -7.05 -1.02 -1.83
C LEU A 84 -8.22 -0.68 -0.89
N ARG A 85 -8.73 0.55 -0.96
CA ARG A 85 -9.90 0.97 -0.19
C ARG A 85 -11.12 0.11 -0.54
N LYS A 86 -11.42 -0.04 -1.84
CA LYS A 86 -12.54 -0.85 -2.31
C LYS A 86 -12.43 -2.32 -1.88
N ALA A 87 -11.23 -2.90 -1.99
CA ALA A 87 -11.00 -4.28 -1.57
C ALA A 87 -11.21 -4.46 -0.05
N ARG A 88 -10.78 -3.49 0.76
CA ARG A 88 -11.04 -3.52 2.22
C ARG A 88 -12.52 -3.41 2.54
N GLU A 89 -13.25 -2.51 1.89
CA GLU A 89 -14.70 -2.36 2.06
C GLU A 89 -15.42 -3.68 1.72
N GLN A 90 -15.05 -4.31 0.60
CA GLN A 90 -15.61 -5.61 0.20
C GLN A 90 -15.30 -6.73 1.22
N ALA A 91 -14.07 -6.77 1.74
CA ALA A 91 -13.70 -7.76 2.75
C ALA A 91 -14.51 -7.58 4.05
N THR A 92 -14.69 -6.34 4.51
CA THR A 92 -15.52 -6.04 5.68
C THR A 92 -16.98 -6.42 5.46
N GLU A 93 -17.54 -6.13 4.28
CA GLU A 93 -18.92 -6.50 3.94
C GLU A 93 -19.11 -8.02 3.91
N GLN A 94 -18.18 -8.75 3.29
CA GLN A 94 -18.22 -10.22 3.23
C GLN A 94 -18.10 -10.83 4.63
N GLN A 95 -17.20 -10.30 5.46
CA GLN A 95 -17.04 -10.75 6.83
C GLN A 95 -18.35 -10.56 7.64
N GLY A 96 -19.00 -9.40 7.51
CA GLY A 96 -20.29 -9.16 8.17
C GLY A 96 -21.40 -10.12 7.71
N LYS A 97 -21.44 -10.46 6.42
CA LYS A 97 -22.38 -11.48 5.89
C LYS A 97 -22.11 -12.86 6.48
N LEU A 98 -20.84 -13.25 6.60
CA LEU A 98 -20.46 -14.54 7.20
C LEU A 98 -20.85 -14.62 8.68
N GLU A 99 -20.63 -13.56 9.45
CA GLU A 99 -21.04 -13.49 10.85
C GLU A 99 -22.56 -13.57 11.04
N ALA A 100 -23.31 -12.88 10.18
CA ALA A 100 -24.77 -12.96 10.17
C ALA A 100 -25.26 -14.39 9.87
N LEU A 101 -24.68 -15.05 8.85
CA LEU A 101 -25.02 -16.42 8.49
C LEU A 101 -24.65 -17.42 9.59
N ALA A 102 -23.50 -17.24 10.24
CA ALA A 102 -23.09 -18.07 11.37
C ALA A 102 -24.10 -17.96 12.53
N THR A 103 -24.58 -16.75 12.81
CA THR A 103 -25.59 -16.50 13.85
C THR A 103 -26.93 -17.18 13.52
N VAL A 104 -27.42 -17.02 12.28
CA VAL A 104 -28.67 -17.67 11.85
C VAL A 104 -28.54 -19.19 11.90
N THR A 105 -27.40 -19.74 11.46
CA THR A 105 -27.15 -21.19 11.48
C THR A 105 -27.14 -21.72 12.91
N ALA A 106 -26.50 -21.03 13.84
CA ALA A 106 -26.50 -21.40 15.26
C ALA A 106 -27.90 -21.41 15.86
N ASN A 107 -28.71 -20.38 15.57
CA ASN A 107 -30.10 -20.28 16.04
C ASN A 107 -30.96 -21.42 15.48
N LEU A 108 -30.92 -21.62 14.17
CA LEU A 108 -31.67 -22.70 13.51
C LEU A 108 -31.26 -24.08 14.03
N TYR A 109 -29.97 -24.28 14.29
CA TYR A 109 -29.47 -25.53 14.86
C TYR A 109 -30.02 -25.78 16.28
N ALA A 110 -30.03 -24.75 17.13
CA ALA A 110 -30.60 -24.84 18.48
C ALA A 110 -32.12 -25.11 18.45
N GLU A 111 -32.85 -24.45 17.56
CA GLU A 111 -34.28 -24.69 17.35
C GLU A 111 -34.55 -26.12 16.87
N ASN A 112 -33.78 -26.60 15.89
CA ASN A 112 -33.92 -27.94 15.35
C ASN A 112 -33.69 -29.01 16.43
N LEU A 113 -32.66 -28.84 17.27
CA LEU A 113 -32.41 -29.71 18.41
C LEU A 113 -33.58 -29.70 19.41
N THR A 114 -34.16 -28.54 19.68
CA THR A 114 -35.31 -28.40 20.59
C THR A 114 -36.55 -29.10 20.04
N LEU A 115 -36.83 -28.93 18.75
CA LEU A 115 -37.95 -29.59 18.06
C LEU A 115 -37.77 -31.11 18.04
N LYS A 116 -36.57 -31.61 17.72
CA LYS A 116 -36.24 -33.04 17.77
C LYS A 116 -36.47 -33.63 19.17
N LYS A 117 -36.04 -32.93 20.23
CA LYS A 117 -36.31 -33.35 21.62
C LYS A 117 -37.80 -33.40 21.94
N ARG A 118 -38.59 -32.43 21.47
CA ARG A 118 -40.05 -32.40 21.68
C ARG A 118 -40.76 -33.53 20.93
N LEU A 119 -40.37 -33.81 19.69
CA LEU A 119 -40.92 -34.91 18.89
C LEU A 119 -40.56 -36.27 19.48
N GLY A 120 -39.31 -36.46 19.94
CA GLY A 120 -38.90 -37.67 20.65
C GLY A 120 -39.71 -37.90 21.94
N ARG A 121 -40.05 -36.84 22.69
CA ARG A 121 -40.93 -36.96 23.87
C ARG A 121 -42.39 -37.28 23.51
N LYS A 122 -42.94 -36.71 22.42
CA LYS A 122 -44.29 -37.02 21.95
C LYS A 122 -44.44 -38.44 21.40
N GLY A 123 -43.39 -38.99 20.76
CA GLY A 123 -43.38 -40.38 20.29
C GLY A 123 -43.35 -41.44 21.40
N VAL A 124 -42.96 -41.06 22.63
CA VAL A 124 -42.91 -41.94 23.81
C VAL A 124 -44.20 -41.84 24.66
N ALA A 125 -45.11 -40.91 24.36
CA ALA A 125 -46.44 -40.87 24.96
C ALA A 125 -47.33 -41.96 24.32
N ILE A 126 -47.12 -43.18 24.79
CA ILE A 126 -47.88 -44.39 24.47
C ILE A 126 -49.37 -44.14 24.72
N LEU A 127 -50.22 -44.47 23.73
CA LEU A 127 -51.68 -44.49 23.87
C LEU A 127 -52.05 -45.44 25.02
N PRO A 128 -52.98 -45.08 25.93
CA PRO A 128 -53.51 -46.03 26.89
C PRO A 128 -54.22 -47.15 26.12
N THR A 129 -53.70 -48.37 26.22
CA THR A 129 -54.39 -49.58 25.80
C THR A 129 -55.61 -49.72 26.70
N HIS A 130 -56.78 -49.38 26.18
CA HIS A 130 -58.04 -49.77 26.78
C HIS A 130 -58.14 -51.29 26.66
N GLU A 131 -57.74 -51.99 27.73
CA GLU A 131 -58.11 -53.39 27.92
C GLU A 131 -59.58 -53.42 28.31
N HIS A 132 -60.40 -53.97 27.42
CA HIS A 132 -61.79 -54.31 27.68
C HIS A 132 -61.83 -55.67 28.37
N GLU A 133 -62.29 -55.71 29.62
CA GLU A 133 -63.02 -56.86 30.19
C GLU A 133 -63.98 -56.38 31.29
#